data_AF-A0A6A4VTD6-F1
#
_entry.id   AF-A0A6A4VTD6-F1
#
_cell.length_a   1.000
_cell.length_b   1.000
_cell.length_c   1.000
_cell.angle_alpha   90.00
_cell.angle_beta   90.00
_cell.angle_gamma   90.00
#
_symmetry.space_group_name_H-M   'P 1'
#
loop_
_entity.id
_entity.type
_entity.pdbx_description
1 polymer ?
#
loop_
_entity_poly.entity_id
_entity_poly.type
_entity_poly.pdbx_seq_one_letter_code
_entity_poly.pdbx_strand_id
1 'polypeptide(L)' 'MALGNTQAHVPFRDSKLTHLLHHSLDGNSKTLMPVNVTPSENGAGETLNSLRLAVQVDRCHMGTATKPTW' A
#
# COMPACT_ATOMS: atom_id res chain seq x y z
N MET A 1 -9.70 -4.24 -2.99
CA MET A 1 -8.25 -4.14 -3.27
C MET A 1 -7.70 -5.54 -3.49
N ALA A 2 -6.92 -5.75 -4.56
CA ALA A 2 -6.42 -7.09 -4.93
C ALA A 2 -5.52 -7.71 -3.85
N LEU A 3 -4.70 -6.89 -3.18
CA LEU A 3 -3.82 -7.30 -2.08
C LEU A 3 -4.59 -7.65 -0.80
N GLY A 4 -5.55 -6.81 -0.39
CA GLY A 4 -6.34 -7.04 0.83
C GLY A 4 -7.42 -8.11 0.71
N ASN A 5 -7.74 -8.58 -0.51
CA ASN A 5 -8.76 -9.59 -0.78
C ASN A 5 -8.17 -10.90 -1.34
N THR A 6 -6.86 -11.11 -1.16
CA THR A 6 -6.11 -12.31 -1.59
C THR A 6 -6.47 -12.77 -3.01
N GLN A 7 -6.51 -11.83 -3.97
CA GLN A 7 -6.81 -12.19 -5.35
C GLN A 7 -5.62 -12.91 -5.99
N ALA A 8 -5.90 -13.95 -6.77
CA ALA A 8 -4.86 -14.73 -7.46
C ALA A 8 -4.01 -13.89 -8.45
N HIS A 9 -4.57 -12.81 -8.97
CA HIS A 9 -3.86 -11.88 -9.85
C HIS A 9 -3.85 -10.47 -9.24
N VAL A 10 -2.65 -9.97 -8.93
CA VAL A 10 -2.44 -8.58 -8.50
C VAL A 10 -1.85 -7.80 -9.68
N PRO A 11 -2.51 -6.72 -10.15
CA PRO A 11 -2.14 -6.04 -11.39
C PRO A 11 -1.00 -5.04 -11.18
N PHE A 12 0.16 -5.51 -10.69
CA PHE A 12 1.33 -4.65 -10.52
C PHE A 12 1.83 -4.02 -11.83
N ARG A 13 1.43 -4.54 -12.99
CA ARG A 13 1.85 -4.08 -14.32
C ARG A 13 0.97 -2.99 -14.94
N ASP A 14 -0.12 -2.59 -14.28
CA ASP A 14 -1.02 -1.54 -14.80
C ASP A 14 -0.33 -0.16 -14.85
N SER A 15 0.69 0.05 -14.02
CA SER A 15 1.53 1.25 -14.09
C SER A 15 3.01 0.92 -13.89
N LYS A 16 3.89 1.76 -14.46
CA LYS A 16 5.34 1.66 -14.23
C LYS A 16 5.68 1.81 -12.74
N LEU A 17 4.93 2.63 -12.01
CA LEU A 17 5.13 2.86 -10.58
C LEU A 17 4.82 1.59 -9.76
N THR A 18 3.67 0.95 -9.98
CA THR A 18 3.31 -0.30 -9.30
C THR A 18 4.21 -1.46 -9.70
N HIS A 19 4.79 -1.43 -10.90
CA HIS A 19 5.73 -2.45 -11.36
C HIS A 19 7.06 -2.36 -10.60
N LEU A 20 7.59 -1.14 -10.42
CA LEU A 20 8.79 -0.92 -9.62
C LEU A 20 8.57 -1.26 -8.14
N LEU A 21 7.37 -0.98 -7.62
CA LEU A 21 7.01 -1.26 -6.23
C LEU A 21 6.60 -2.71 -5.96
N HIS A 22 6.57 -3.58 -6.98
CA HIS A 22 6.16 -4.98 -6.84
C HIS A 22 6.86 -5.68 -5.67
N HIS A 23 8.20 -5.62 -5.62
CA HIS A 23 8.97 -6.26 -4.56
C HIS A 23 8.68 -5.69 -3.15
N SER A 24 8.27 -4.43 -3.06
CA SER A 24 7.87 -3.82 -1.79
C SER A 24 6.48 -4.26 -1.35
N LEU A 25 5.61 -4.62 -2.28
CA LEU A 25 4.20 -4.95 -2.03
C LEU A 25 3.91 -6.46 -2.02
N ASP A 26 4.89 -7.30 -2.36
CA ASP A 26 4.77 -8.76 -2.54
C ASP A 26 5.18 -9.58 -1.29
N GLY A 27 5.34 -8.93 -0.13
CA GLY A 27 5.41 -9.65 1.15
C GLY A 27 6.79 -10.07 1.67
N ASN A 28 7.90 -9.68 1.02
CA ASN A 28 9.25 -9.83 1.60
C ASN A 28 9.96 -8.48 1.77
N SER A 29 9.21 -7.45 2.12
CA SER A 29 9.75 -6.12 2.37
C SER A 29 9.01 -5.43 3.51
N LYS A 30 9.71 -4.54 4.21
CA LYS A 30 9.09 -3.64 5.18
C LYS A 30 8.65 -2.39 4.43
N THR A 31 7.34 -2.23 4.27
CA THR A 31 6.77 -1.11 3.51
C THR A 31 6.06 -0.15 4.47
N LEU A 32 6.43 1.13 4.39
CA LEU A 32 5.82 2.23 5.12
C LEU A 32 5.09 3.15 4.13
N MET A 33 3.85 3.52 4.43
CA MET A 33 3.09 4.50 3.66
C MET A 33 2.82 5.74 4.52
N PRO A 34 3.54 6.86 4.32
CA PRO A 34 3.18 8.13 4.94
C PRO A 34 1.95 8.75 4.23
N VAL A 35 1.03 9.30 5.02
CA VAL A 35 -0.21 9.92 4.51
C VAL A 35 -0.17 11.40 4.82
N ASN A 36 -0.14 12.22 3.79
CA ASN A 36 -0.19 13.67 3.93
C ASN A 36 -1.65 14.12 4.01
N VAL A 37 -1.99 14.84 5.08
CA VAL A 37 -3.33 15.37 5.32
C VAL A 37 -3.27 16.88 5.45
N THR A 38 -4.36 17.55 5.07
CA THR A 38 -4.46 19.00 5.18
C THR A 38 -5.55 19.36 6.19
N PRO A 39 -5.31 20.33 7.10
CA PRO A 39 -6.29 20.73 8.11
C PRO A 39 -7.36 21.70 7.57
N SER A 40 -7.30 22.09 6.29
CA SER A 40 -8.27 23.01 5.70
C SER A 40 -9.55 22.28 5.30
N GLU A 41 -10.69 22.98 5.46
CA GLU A 41 -12.01 22.43 5.15
C GLU A 41 -12.15 22.08 3.66
N ASN A 42 -11.56 22.89 2.78
CA ASN A 42 -11.53 22.64 1.33
C ASN A 42 -10.81 21.32 0.97
N GLY A 43 -9.87 20.87 1.81
CA GLY A 43 -9.14 19.61 1.63
C GLY A 43 -9.69 18.43 2.43
N ALA A 44 -10.81 18.61 3.16
CA ALA A 44 -11.34 17.59 4.07
C ALA A 44 -11.79 16.31 3.34
N GLY A 45 -12.38 16.45 2.14
CA GLY A 45 -12.81 15.32 1.32
C GLY A 45 -11.65 14.43 0.85
N GLU A 46 -10.61 15.05 0.30
CA GLU A 46 -9.39 14.35 -0.14
C GLU A 46 -8.61 13.75 1.02
N THR A 47 -8.58 14.45 2.16
CA THR A 47 -7.99 13.97 3.41
C THR A 47 -8.71 12.71 3.89
N LEU A 48 -10.05 12.70 3.89
CA LEU A 48 -10.83 11.52 4.26
C LEU A 48 -10.57 10.34 3.31
N ASN A 49 -10.47 10.59 2.01
CA ASN A 49 -10.15 9.55 1.04
C ASN A 49 -8.75 8.95 1.28
N SER A 50 -7.77 9.81 1.54
CA SER A 50 -6.38 9.41 1.87
C SER A 50 -6.30 8.57 3.14
N LEU A 51 -7.05 8.95 4.18
CA LEU A 51 -7.15 8.17 5.42
C LEU A 51 -7.84 6.82 5.20
N ARG A 52 -8.91 6.77 4.39
CA ARG A 52 -9.58 5.51 4.03
C ARG A 52 -8.66 4.57 3.26
N LEU A 53 -7.80 5.10 2.39
CA LEU A 53 -6.78 4.34 1.68
C LEU A 53 -5.77 3.77 2.69
N ALA A 54 -5.30 4.58 3.63
CA ALA A 54 -4.36 4.17 4.68
C ALA A 54 -4.87 3.00 5.52
N VAL A 55 -6.13 3.06 5.95
CA VAL A 55 -6.78 1.96 6.70
C VAL A 55 -6.82 0.67 5.89
N GLN A 56 -7.01 0.76 4.58
CA GLN A 56 -7.02 -0.44 3.73
C GLN A 56 -5.61 -1.01 3.52
N VAL A 57 -4.59 -0.16 3.44
CA VAL A 57 -3.18 -0.57 3.37
C VAL A 57 -2.72 -1.22 4.68
N ASP A 58 -3.14 -0.69 5.82
CA ASP A 58 -2.87 -1.26 7.15
C ASP A 58 -3.44 -2.68 7.30
N ARG A 59 -4.59 -2.95 6.69
CA ARG A 59 -5.20 -4.30 6.66
C ARG A 59 -4.51 -5.27 5.70
N CYS A 60 -3.62 -4.80 4.83
CA CYS A 60 -2.88 -5.68 3.92
C CYS A 60 -1.75 -6.36 4.70
N HIS A 61 -2.00 -7.59 5.15
CA HIS A 61 -0.97 -8.44 5.74
C HIS A 61 0.00 -8.90 4.63
N MET A 62 1.03 -8.09 4.40
CA MET A 62 2.18 -8.46 3.59
C MET A 62 3.10 -9.30 4.49
N GLY A 63 3.56 -10.46 4.00
CA GLY A 63 4.33 -11.43 4.79
C GLY A 63 5.47 -10.82 5.62
N THR A 64 5.88 -11.50 6.68
CA THR A 64 6.99 -11.04 7.52
C THR A 64 8.30 -11.06 6.74
N ALA A 65 8.90 -9.88 6.52
CA ALA A 65 10.19 -9.76 5.87
C ALA A 65 11.26 -10.60 6.59
N THR A 66 11.83 -11.58 5.89
CA THR A 66 12.87 -12.46 6.43
C THR A 66 14.25 -11.82 6.25
N LYS A 67 15.09 -11.86 7.29
CA LYS A 67 16.47 -11.38 7.18
C LYS A 67 17.24 -12.31 6.23
N PRO A 68 17.90 -11.79 5.17
CA PRO A 68 18.75 -12.63 4.34
C PRO A 68 19.92 -13.13 5.19
N THR A 69 20.06 -14.46 5.29
CA THR A 69 21.21 -15.11 5.94
C THR A 69 22.29 -15.34 4.89
N TRP A 70 23.28 -14.46 4.85
CA TRP A 70 24.58 -14.72 4.22
C TRP A 70 25.69 -14.23 5.15
#